data_AF-A0AA86U0R1-F1
#
_entry.id   AF-A0AA86U0R1-F1
#
_cell.length_a   1.000
_cell.length_b   1.000
_cell.length_c   1.000
_cell.angle_alpha   90.00
_cell.angle_beta   90.00
_cell.angle_gamma   90.00
#
_symmetry.space_group_name_H-M   'P 1'
#
loop_
_entity.id
_entity.type
_entity.pdbx_description
1 polymer ?
#
loop_
_entity_poly.entity_id
_entity_poly.type
_entity_poly.pdbx_seq_one_letter_code
_entity_poly.pdbx_strand_id
1 'polypeptide(L)'
;MSAENSENSEQGNNPVAMDESVMMQNFAQETRNPWDMLRGPLKEQLKFSRNVLWSEAAKARFHAHKAAPAFKQIQSTARIANLGSLTNLPKANTEINKRLCVVQGDICQMKTDALIVPMDDSELNARVHSIAGEELEAALKRQTVPLGDTGLTASFQLQKEGFPSVLFHCNVPKKEDPTNLKQAYDRAFYMADLENVGTIACPVLSGVSYPLPGQDYYPLIGAVHVMLSSVRQQFEKAKAHQFNLVVIVCANDREKNVVNELMELYFPHDPENELEDELIEEVKVEEVKVEKKAKKGKSKK
;
A
#
# COMPACT_ATOMS: atom_id res chain seq x y z
N MET A 1 30.01 -60.92 40.84
CA MET A 1 28.61 -60.94 41.30
C MET A 1 27.89 -59.93 40.42
N SER A 2 27.42 -60.34 39.24
CA SER A 2 26.09 -60.94 38.99
C SER A 2 25.02 -59.85 39.10
N ALA A 3 24.54 -59.34 37.96
CA ALA A 3 23.19 -59.57 37.39
C ALA A 3 22.18 -58.55 37.98
N GLU A 4 21.20 -57.97 37.29
CA GLU A 4 20.32 -58.43 36.22
C GLU A 4 19.78 -57.25 35.39
N ASN A 5 19.29 -57.61 34.20
CA ASN A 5 18.56 -56.83 33.21
C ASN A 5 17.19 -56.35 33.71
N SER A 6 16.73 -55.22 33.17
CA SER A 6 15.30 -55.00 32.90
C SER A 6 15.14 -54.23 31.59
N GLU A 7 14.80 -54.98 30.55
CA GLU A 7 14.36 -54.49 29.24
C GLU A 7 13.01 -53.79 29.38
N ASN A 8 12.91 -52.54 28.91
CA ASN A 8 11.63 -51.87 28.72
C ASN A 8 11.44 -51.63 27.22
N SER A 9 10.49 -52.35 26.65
CA SER A 9 10.05 -52.28 25.26
C SER A 9 9.19 -51.03 25.04
N GLU A 10 9.77 -49.97 24.48
CA GLU A 10 9.00 -48.85 23.95
C GLU A 10 8.42 -49.23 22.58
N GLN A 11 7.10 -49.40 22.56
CA GLN A 11 6.33 -49.61 21.35
C GLN A 11 6.38 -48.34 20.49
N GLY A 12 6.98 -48.47 19.30
CA GLY A 12 7.05 -47.43 18.29
C GLY A 12 5.65 -47.02 17.82
N ASN A 13 5.23 -45.82 18.21
CA ASN A 13 4.05 -45.17 17.69
C ASN A 13 4.48 -44.40 16.43
N ASN A 14 4.38 -45.04 15.27
CA ASN A 14 4.65 -44.38 13.99
C ASN A 14 3.60 -43.27 13.79
N PRO A 15 4.01 -41.99 13.63
CA PRO A 15 3.07 -40.93 13.29
C PRO A 15 2.49 -41.24 11.91
N VAL A 16 1.17 -41.41 11.87
CA VAL A 16 0.41 -41.47 10.61
C VAL A 16 0.69 -40.18 9.87
N ALA A 17 1.47 -40.26 8.79
CA ALA A 17 1.67 -39.15 7.88
C ALA A 17 0.30 -38.79 7.29
N MET A 18 -0.34 -37.77 7.86
CA MET A 18 -1.51 -37.17 7.25
C MET A 18 -1.06 -36.52 5.95
N ASP A 19 -1.64 -36.97 4.86
CA ASP A 19 -1.37 -36.56 3.50
C ASP A 19 -1.67 -35.05 3.35
N GLU A 20 -0.64 -34.21 3.46
CA GLU A 20 -0.72 -32.74 3.28
C GLU A 20 -1.29 -32.36 1.90
N SER A 21 -1.30 -33.28 0.94
CA SER A 21 -1.84 -33.04 -0.40
C SER A 21 -3.37 -32.89 -0.43
N VAL A 22 -4.10 -33.40 0.58
CA VAL A 22 -5.57 -33.38 0.59
C VAL A 22 -6.15 -32.08 1.16
N MET A 23 -5.40 -31.31 1.96
CA MET A 23 -5.87 -30.00 2.45
C MET A 23 -5.66 -28.85 1.44
N MET A 24 -4.88 -29.05 0.37
CA MET A 24 -4.61 -27.99 -0.61
C MET A 24 -5.58 -27.96 -1.80
N GLN A 25 -6.51 -28.92 -1.93
CA GLN A 25 -7.20 -29.15 -3.21
C GLN A 25 -8.63 -28.60 -3.38
N ASN A 26 -9.26 -27.91 -2.43
CA ASN A 26 -10.68 -27.54 -2.61
C ASN A 26 -11.13 -26.13 -2.20
N PHE A 27 -10.21 -25.18 -2.01
CA PHE A 27 -10.59 -23.77 -2.16
C PHE A 27 -10.38 -23.40 -3.63
N ALA A 28 -11.29 -23.85 -4.49
CA ALA A 28 -11.56 -23.13 -5.72
C ALA A 28 -11.98 -21.72 -5.28
N GLN A 29 -11.00 -20.82 -5.24
CA GLN A 29 -11.21 -19.42 -4.90
C GLN A 29 -12.17 -18.90 -5.95
N GLU A 30 -13.45 -18.79 -5.58
CA GLU A 30 -14.39 -17.96 -6.33
C GLU A 30 -13.66 -16.64 -6.57
N THR A 31 -13.46 -16.30 -7.83
CA THR A 31 -12.82 -15.06 -8.29
C THR A 31 -13.72 -13.89 -7.93
N ARG A 32 -13.76 -13.56 -6.63
CA ARG A 32 -14.53 -12.44 -6.12
C ARG A 32 -13.86 -11.16 -6.61
N ASN A 33 -14.67 -10.26 -7.17
CA ASN A 33 -14.19 -8.95 -7.58
C ASN A 33 -13.53 -8.27 -6.36
N PRO A 34 -12.29 -7.77 -6.47
CA PRO A 34 -11.63 -7.05 -5.38
C PRO A 34 -12.49 -5.93 -4.78
N TRP A 35 -13.31 -5.28 -5.62
CA TRP A 35 -14.25 -4.23 -5.21
C TRP A 35 -15.37 -4.73 -4.28
N ASP A 36 -15.71 -6.01 -4.30
CA ASP A 36 -16.77 -6.58 -3.46
C ASP A 36 -16.28 -6.94 -2.06
N MET A 37 -14.95 -7.01 -1.88
CA MET A 37 -14.33 -7.16 -0.56
C MET A 37 -14.25 -5.83 0.21
N LEU A 38 -14.49 -4.71 -0.47
CA LEU A 38 -14.44 -3.38 0.13
C LEU A 38 -15.76 -3.03 0.79
N ARG A 39 -15.67 -2.37 1.94
CA ARG A 39 -16.85 -1.81 2.61
C ARG A 39 -17.48 -0.74 1.72
N GLY A 40 -18.81 -0.70 1.70
CA GLY A 40 -19.60 0.22 0.86
C GLY A 40 -19.12 1.68 0.87
N PRO A 41 -18.89 2.29 2.05
CA PRO A 41 -18.45 3.69 2.12
C PRO A 41 -17.10 3.96 1.44
N LEU A 42 -16.14 3.03 1.55
CA LEU A 42 -14.83 3.14 0.91
C LEU A 42 -14.95 2.96 -0.60
N LYS A 43 -15.72 1.95 -1.03
CA LYS A 43 -15.99 1.67 -2.46
C LYS A 43 -16.62 2.90 -3.14
N GLU A 44 -17.64 3.48 -2.53
CA GLU A 44 -18.31 4.69 -3.02
C GLU A 44 -17.38 5.89 -3.07
N GLN A 45 -16.56 6.09 -2.02
CA GLN A 45 -15.58 7.16 -1.98
C GLN A 45 -14.55 7.05 -3.12
N LEU A 46 -13.99 5.85 -3.35
CA LEU A 46 -13.02 5.60 -4.40
C LEU A 46 -13.63 5.78 -5.80
N LYS A 47 -14.86 5.27 -6.01
CA LYS A 47 -15.60 5.45 -7.27
C LYS A 47 -15.92 6.93 -7.53
N PHE A 48 -16.41 7.65 -6.53
CA PHE A 48 -16.76 9.08 -6.64
C PHE A 48 -15.53 9.93 -7.00
N SER A 49 -14.39 9.63 -6.36
CA SER A 49 -13.12 10.31 -6.62
C SER A 49 -12.41 9.85 -7.90
N ARG A 50 -13.01 8.90 -8.65
CA ARG A 50 -12.45 8.29 -9.87
C ARG A 50 -11.06 7.69 -9.65
N ASN A 51 -10.80 7.20 -8.43
CA ASN A 51 -9.61 6.42 -8.16
C ASN A 51 -9.85 4.98 -8.61
N VAL A 52 -8.81 4.38 -9.16
CA VAL A 52 -8.82 3.03 -9.73
C VAL A 52 -7.85 2.15 -8.96
N LEU A 53 -8.07 0.84 -9.00
CA LEU A 53 -7.10 -0.11 -8.46
C LEU A 53 -5.82 -0.08 -9.29
N TRP A 54 -4.69 -0.47 -8.69
CA TRP A 54 -3.42 -0.46 -9.40
C TRP A 54 -3.40 -1.43 -10.56
N SER A 55 -4.04 -2.60 -10.45
CA SER A 55 -4.24 -3.53 -11.57
C SER A 55 -4.90 -2.85 -12.78
N GLU A 56 -5.99 -2.11 -12.56
CA GLU A 56 -6.71 -1.38 -13.60
C GLU A 56 -5.86 -0.27 -14.21
N ALA A 57 -5.14 0.49 -13.36
CA ALA A 57 -4.24 1.54 -13.80
C ALA A 57 -3.08 0.99 -14.64
N ALA A 58 -2.48 -0.13 -14.22
CA ALA A 58 -1.37 -0.77 -14.91
C ALA A 58 -1.81 -1.34 -16.27
N LYS A 59 -2.98 -1.98 -16.32
CA LYS A 59 -3.60 -2.44 -17.58
C LYS A 59 -3.87 -1.29 -18.54
N ALA A 60 -4.48 -0.21 -18.05
CA ALA A 60 -4.75 0.99 -18.86
C ALA A 60 -3.45 1.60 -19.39
N ARG A 61 -2.37 1.65 -18.59
CA ARG A 61 -1.05 2.11 -19.04
C ARG A 61 -0.44 1.21 -20.09
N PHE A 62 -0.53 -0.11 -19.92
CA PHE A 62 -0.04 -1.08 -20.90
C PHE A 62 -0.71 -0.88 -22.26
N HIS A 63 -2.04 -0.77 -22.30
CA HIS A 63 -2.77 -0.51 -23.55
C HIS A 63 -2.55 0.90 -24.12
N ALA A 64 -2.36 1.91 -23.27
CA ALA A 64 -2.08 3.28 -23.72
C ALA A 64 -0.64 3.45 -24.24
N HIS A 65 0.30 2.65 -23.77
CA HIS A 65 1.69 2.69 -24.21
C HIS A 65 1.85 2.13 -25.62
N LYS A 66 1.98 3.05 -26.59
CA LYS A 66 2.65 2.74 -27.85
C LYS A 66 4.05 2.21 -27.54
N ALA A 67 4.44 1.10 -28.16
CA ALA A 67 5.77 0.53 -28.01
C ALA A 67 6.84 1.62 -28.08
N ALA A 68 7.68 1.72 -27.06
CA ALA A 68 8.75 2.72 -27.05
C ALA A 68 9.63 2.49 -28.28
N PRO A 69 10.05 3.55 -28.99
CA PRO A 69 11.06 3.38 -30.04
C PRO A 69 12.29 2.72 -29.41
N ALA A 70 12.94 1.80 -30.13
CA ALA A 70 13.97 0.88 -29.65
C ALA A 70 15.18 1.50 -28.91
N PHE A 71 15.27 2.83 -28.83
CA PHE A 71 16.38 3.58 -28.23
C PHE A 71 15.91 4.75 -27.34
N LYS A 72 14.73 4.65 -26.71
CA LYS A 72 14.34 5.68 -25.73
C LYS A 72 15.18 5.50 -24.46
N GLN A 73 16.15 6.39 -24.28
CA GLN A 73 16.97 6.49 -23.08
C GLN A 73 16.07 6.51 -21.83
N ILE A 74 16.36 5.66 -20.84
CA ILE A 74 15.68 5.69 -19.54
C ILE A 74 16.09 7.01 -18.87
N GLN A 75 15.22 8.02 -18.97
CA GLN A 75 15.46 9.36 -18.40
C GLN A 75 15.01 9.49 -16.94
N SER A 76 14.37 8.45 -16.39
CA SER A 76 13.90 8.47 -15.00
C SER A 76 15.09 8.36 -14.04
N THR A 77 15.48 9.49 -13.45
CA THR A 77 16.46 9.53 -12.38
C THR A 77 15.98 8.78 -11.13
N ALA A 78 14.67 8.78 -10.88
CA ALA A 78 14.05 8.06 -9.76
C ALA A 78 14.27 6.54 -9.86
N ARG A 79 14.06 5.94 -11.04
CA ARG A 79 14.30 4.51 -11.26
C ARG A 79 15.77 4.14 -11.12
N ILE A 80 16.67 5.04 -11.49
CA ILE A 80 18.11 4.77 -11.48
C ILE A 80 18.69 4.81 -10.05
N ALA A 81 18.15 5.67 -9.19
CA ALA A 81 18.69 5.95 -7.86
C ALA A 81 18.79 4.73 -6.92
N ASN A 82 18.08 3.63 -7.21
CA ASN A 82 18.09 2.41 -6.38
C ASN A 82 18.45 1.11 -7.11
N LEU A 83 18.97 1.18 -8.34
CA LEU A 83 19.36 -0.01 -9.12
C LEU A 83 20.37 -0.92 -8.40
N GLY A 84 21.23 -0.36 -7.54
CA GLY A 84 22.23 -1.13 -6.78
C GLY A 84 21.64 -2.11 -5.76
N SER A 85 20.39 -1.92 -5.32
CA SER A 85 19.70 -2.79 -4.34
C SER A 85 18.72 -3.78 -4.99
N LEU A 86 18.50 -3.70 -6.31
CA LEU A 86 17.50 -4.48 -7.04
C LEU A 86 18.08 -5.76 -7.66
N THR A 87 18.96 -6.45 -6.94
CA THR A 87 19.47 -7.75 -7.39
C THR A 87 18.36 -8.78 -7.57
N ASN A 88 17.21 -8.56 -6.93
CA ASN A 88 15.98 -9.34 -7.12
C ASN A 88 14.80 -8.40 -7.39
N LEU A 89 14.54 -8.11 -8.66
CA LEU A 89 13.30 -7.43 -9.04
C LEU A 89 12.10 -8.32 -8.68
N PRO A 90 11.06 -7.79 -8.02
CA PRO A 90 9.87 -8.56 -7.68
C PRO A 90 9.22 -9.11 -8.96
N LYS A 91 8.76 -10.36 -8.90
CA LYS A 91 7.95 -10.93 -10.00
C LYS A 91 6.57 -10.29 -10.01
N ALA A 92 5.96 -10.19 -11.19
CA ALA A 92 4.59 -9.73 -11.31
C ALA A 92 3.65 -10.66 -10.54
N ASN A 93 2.67 -10.06 -9.87
CA ASN A 93 1.65 -10.77 -9.14
C ASN A 93 0.34 -10.00 -9.23
N THR A 94 -0.56 -10.49 -10.09
CA THR A 94 -1.85 -9.85 -10.38
C THR A 94 -2.73 -9.73 -9.14
N GLU A 95 -2.69 -10.72 -8.24
CA GLU A 95 -3.49 -10.72 -7.00
C GLU A 95 -3.04 -9.66 -6.01
N ILE A 96 -1.74 -9.40 -5.90
CA ILE A 96 -1.21 -8.28 -5.09
C ILE A 96 -1.61 -6.95 -5.72
N ASN A 97 -1.47 -6.82 -7.03
CA ASN A 97 -1.76 -5.57 -7.75
C ASN A 97 -3.24 -5.14 -7.65
N LYS A 98 -4.16 -6.09 -7.49
CA LYS A 98 -5.59 -5.85 -7.26
C LYS A 98 -5.90 -5.25 -5.88
N ARG A 99 -4.97 -5.35 -4.92
CA ARG A 99 -5.18 -4.94 -3.51
C ARG A 99 -4.43 -3.68 -3.14
N LEU A 100 -4.07 -2.89 -4.14
CA LEU A 100 -3.35 -1.65 -3.98
C LEU A 100 -4.08 -0.55 -4.74
N CYS A 101 -4.24 0.60 -4.10
CA CYS A 101 -4.79 1.80 -4.73
C CYS A 101 -3.90 2.99 -4.39
N VAL A 102 -3.68 3.88 -5.35
CA VAL A 102 -2.94 5.13 -5.14
C VAL A 102 -3.93 6.28 -5.24
N VAL A 103 -4.10 7.00 -4.14
CA VAL A 103 -5.01 8.13 -4.00
C VAL A 103 -4.21 9.38 -3.68
N GLN A 104 -4.70 10.54 -4.11
CA GLN A 104 -4.22 11.82 -3.64
C GLN A 104 -5.33 12.55 -2.93
N GLY A 105 -5.03 13.09 -1.74
CA GLY A 105 -5.99 13.82 -0.95
C GLY A 105 -5.68 13.77 0.54
N ASP A 106 -6.70 14.10 1.34
CA ASP A 106 -6.61 14.08 2.79
C ASP A 106 -6.85 12.65 3.32
N ILE A 107 -5.80 12.06 3.90
CA ILE A 107 -5.88 10.74 4.52
C ILE A 107 -6.88 10.70 5.68
N CYS A 108 -7.15 11.82 6.36
CA CYS A 108 -8.13 11.88 7.46
C CYS A 108 -9.57 11.68 6.99
N GLN A 109 -9.83 11.80 5.68
CA GLN A 109 -11.15 11.58 5.09
C GLN A 109 -11.33 10.15 4.57
N MET A 110 -10.28 9.33 4.59
CA MET A 110 -10.33 7.97 4.05
C MET A 110 -11.15 7.05 4.96
N LYS A 111 -12.14 6.38 4.37
CA LYS A 111 -13.00 5.43 5.08
C LYS A 111 -12.37 4.02 5.15
N THR A 112 -11.12 3.93 5.59
CA THR A 112 -10.40 2.66 5.82
C THR A 112 -10.48 2.25 7.29
N ASP A 113 -10.27 0.96 7.59
CA ASP A 113 -10.32 0.45 8.97
C ASP A 113 -9.23 1.06 9.85
N ALA A 114 -8.04 1.31 9.28
CA ALA A 114 -6.92 1.93 9.96
C ALA A 114 -6.24 3.03 9.13
N LEU A 115 -5.59 3.98 9.82
CA LEU A 115 -4.68 4.95 9.22
C LEU A 115 -3.30 4.83 9.86
N ILE A 116 -2.26 4.96 9.04
CA ILE A 116 -0.89 5.18 9.51
C ILE A 116 -0.67 6.68 9.66
N VAL A 117 -0.11 7.11 10.79
CA VAL A 117 0.09 8.51 11.16
C VAL A 117 1.55 8.70 11.58
N PRO A 118 2.29 9.67 11.02
CA PRO A 118 3.62 10.00 11.50
C PRO A 118 3.57 10.69 12.87
N MET A 119 4.47 10.32 13.78
CA MET A 119 4.69 10.99 15.07
C MET A 119 5.78 12.05 14.95
N ASP A 120 5.54 13.05 14.12
CA ASP A 120 6.46 14.16 13.87
C ASP A 120 5.72 15.50 13.83
N ASP A 121 6.44 16.55 13.46
CA ASP A 121 5.89 17.91 13.36
C ASP A 121 5.18 18.15 12.01
N SER A 122 4.75 17.09 11.30
CA SER A 122 4.11 17.20 10.00
C SER A 122 2.68 17.75 10.09
N GLU A 123 2.23 18.32 8.97
CA GLU A 123 0.85 18.80 8.82
C GLU A 123 -0.17 17.68 9.02
N LEU A 124 0.18 16.45 8.61
CA LEU A 124 -0.66 15.28 8.79
C LEU A 124 -0.89 15.00 10.28
N ASN A 125 0.18 14.93 11.07
CA ASN A 125 0.06 14.67 12.50
C ASN A 125 -0.80 15.76 13.18
N ALA A 126 -0.52 17.03 12.90
CA ALA A 126 -1.28 18.16 13.42
C ALA A 126 -2.78 18.07 13.05
N ARG A 127 -3.09 17.65 11.82
CA ARG A 127 -4.47 17.49 11.35
C ARG A 127 -5.19 16.31 12.01
N VAL A 128 -4.51 15.19 12.20
CA VAL A 128 -5.09 14.03 12.92
C VAL A 128 -5.43 14.43 14.35
N HIS A 129 -4.51 15.10 15.05
CA HIS A 129 -4.74 15.60 16.41
C HIS A 129 -5.88 16.62 16.48
N SER A 130 -5.97 17.55 15.53
CA SER A 130 -7.03 18.57 15.54
C SER A 130 -8.43 17.98 15.35
N ILE A 131 -8.53 16.86 14.63
CA ILE A 131 -9.81 16.17 14.40
C ILE A 131 -10.11 15.15 15.51
N ALA A 132 -9.13 14.39 15.98
CA ALA A 132 -9.31 13.34 16.99
C ALA A 132 -9.53 13.90 18.40
N GLY A 133 -9.05 15.11 18.68
CA GLY A 133 -9.21 15.81 19.96
C GLY A 133 -8.14 15.48 20.99
N GLU A 134 -8.25 16.10 22.17
CA GLU A 134 -7.27 16.01 23.27
C GLU A 134 -7.12 14.58 23.84
N GLU A 135 -8.13 13.73 23.66
CA GLU A 135 -8.11 12.32 24.09
C GLU A 135 -6.98 11.53 23.41
N LEU A 136 -6.72 11.82 22.13
CA LEU A 136 -5.61 11.22 21.39
C LEU A 136 -4.26 11.60 22.00
N GLU A 137 -4.09 12.88 22.35
CA GLU A 137 -2.85 13.36 22.98
C GLU A 137 -2.64 12.71 24.36
N ALA A 138 -3.70 12.58 25.15
CA ALA A 138 -3.64 11.90 26.44
C ALA A 138 -3.29 10.40 26.31
N ALA A 139 -3.77 9.74 25.25
CA ALA A 139 -3.42 8.34 24.96
C ALA A 139 -1.96 8.20 24.52
N LEU A 140 -1.48 9.07 23.63
CA LEU A 140 -0.10 9.05 23.16
C LEU A 140 0.91 9.38 24.25
N LYS A 141 0.59 10.29 25.18
CA LYS A 141 1.44 10.61 26.35
C LYS A 141 1.71 9.40 27.25
N ARG A 142 0.85 8.37 27.22
CA ARG A 142 1.01 7.13 28.00
C ARG A 142 1.88 6.09 27.30
N GLN A 143 2.20 6.30 26.02
CA GLN A 143 2.98 5.39 25.21
C GLN A 143 4.39 5.95 25.02
N THR A 144 5.38 5.08 25.02
CA THR A 144 6.73 5.41 24.57
C THR A 144 6.95 4.65 23.27
N VAL A 145 7.02 5.36 22.15
CA VAL A 145 7.24 4.78 20.83
C VAL A 145 8.67 5.12 20.40
N PRO A 146 9.62 4.18 20.42
CA PRO A 146 10.99 4.45 20.00
C PRO A 146 11.07 4.74 18.49
N LEU A 147 12.17 5.36 18.06
CA LEU A 147 12.42 5.62 16.64
C LEU A 147 12.37 4.31 15.84
N GLY A 148 11.64 4.31 14.72
CA GLY A 148 11.43 3.14 13.88
C GLY A 148 10.37 2.17 14.39
N ASP A 149 9.59 2.54 15.42
CA ASP A 149 8.52 1.72 15.98
C ASP A 149 7.15 2.38 15.79
N THR A 150 6.09 1.64 16.15
CA THR A 150 4.70 2.09 15.98
C THR A 150 3.88 1.90 17.24
N GLY A 151 3.15 2.94 17.64
CA GLY A 151 2.14 2.90 18.69
C GLY A 151 0.74 2.67 18.11
N LEU A 152 -0.18 2.13 18.92
CA LEU A 152 -1.58 1.91 18.54
C LEU A 152 -2.49 2.72 19.45
N THR A 153 -3.47 3.41 18.85
CA THR A 153 -4.53 4.09 19.59
C THR A 153 -5.87 3.92 18.88
N ALA A 154 -6.97 4.14 19.60
CA ALA A 154 -8.26 4.38 18.98
C ALA A 154 -8.23 5.69 18.16
N SER A 155 -9.17 5.82 17.23
CA SER A 155 -9.32 7.02 16.39
C SER A 155 -10.09 8.17 17.06
N PHE A 156 -10.75 7.92 18.19
CA PHE A 156 -11.51 8.93 18.95
C PHE A 156 -12.51 9.69 18.05
N GLN A 157 -12.47 11.02 18.06
CA GLN A 157 -13.39 11.87 17.28
C GLN A 157 -13.13 11.83 15.76
N LEU A 158 -12.01 11.24 15.33
CA LEU A 158 -11.75 11.00 13.90
C LEU A 158 -12.70 9.94 13.33
N GLN A 159 -13.27 9.08 14.18
CA GLN A 159 -14.23 8.04 13.79
C GLN A 159 -15.58 8.63 13.35
N LYS A 160 -15.61 9.33 12.23
CA LYS A 160 -16.85 9.80 11.61
C LYS A 160 -17.45 8.64 10.82
N GLU A 161 -18.71 8.28 11.13
CA GLU A 161 -19.41 7.16 10.46
C GLU A 161 -18.74 5.78 10.66
N GLY A 162 -17.97 5.62 11.74
CA GLY A 162 -17.35 4.34 12.10
C GLY A 162 -15.93 4.12 11.56
N PHE A 163 -15.36 5.07 10.81
CA PHE A 163 -14.01 4.97 10.25
C PHE A 163 -13.18 6.23 10.49
N PRO A 164 -11.84 6.10 10.60
CA PRO A 164 -11.11 4.87 10.87
C PRO A 164 -11.43 4.34 12.28
N SER A 165 -11.12 3.07 12.56
CA SER A 165 -11.30 2.47 13.90
C SER A 165 -10.05 2.61 14.76
N VAL A 166 -8.87 2.49 14.15
CA VAL A 166 -7.58 2.51 14.83
C VAL A 166 -6.56 3.37 14.10
N LEU A 167 -5.60 3.91 14.84
CA LEU A 167 -4.49 4.70 14.34
C LEU A 167 -3.16 4.06 14.72
N PHE A 168 -2.29 3.90 13.72
CA PHE A 168 -0.93 3.39 13.85
C PHE A 168 0.05 4.55 13.79
N HIS A 169 0.58 4.94 14.94
CA HIS A 169 1.45 6.10 15.13
C HIS A 169 2.92 5.71 14.98
N CYS A 170 3.52 6.05 13.85
CA CYS A 170 4.89 5.69 13.51
C CYS A 170 5.87 6.78 13.93
N ASN A 171 6.85 6.45 14.78
CA ASN A 171 7.96 7.36 15.06
C ASN A 171 9.04 7.21 13.98
N VAL A 172 9.21 8.23 13.15
CA VAL A 172 9.95 8.14 11.88
C VAL A 172 11.19 9.04 11.88
N PRO A 173 12.24 8.67 11.13
CA PRO A 173 13.47 9.45 11.10
C PRO A 173 13.29 10.76 10.31
N LYS A 174 13.89 11.84 10.82
CA LYS A 174 13.95 13.14 10.13
C LYS A 174 15.06 13.21 9.07
N LYS A 175 16.06 12.32 9.16
CA LYS A 175 17.16 12.15 8.19
C LYS A 175 16.96 10.88 7.38
N GLU A 176 17.70 10.77 6.29
CA GLU A 176 17.81 9.51 5.54
C GLU A 176 18.33 8.38 6.44
N ASP A 177 17.40 7.56 6.89
CA ASP A 177 17.63 6.34 7.67
C ASP A 177 16.62 5.29 7.20
N PRO A 178 16.93 4.56 6.11
CA PRO A 178 16.01 3.60 5.52
C PRO A 178 15.69 2.45 6.47
N THR A 179 16.58 2.11 7.42
CA THR A 179 16.38 1.02 8.37
C THR A 179 15.24 1.34 9.32
N ASN A 180 15.29 2.51 9.98
CA ASN A 180 14.25 2.90 10.92
C ASN A 180 12.94 3.24 10.21
N LEU A 181 12.99 3.88 9.04
CA LEU A 181 11.77 4.14 8.26
C LEU A 181 11.08 2.84 7.84
N LYS A 182 11.86 1.85 7.37
CA LYS A 182 11.33 0.53 7.03
C LYS A 182 10.73 -0.16 8.25
N GLN A 183 11.43 -0.13 9.38
CA GLN A 183 10.97 -0.75 10.62
C GLN A 183 9.63 -0.15 11.08
N ALA A 184 9.43 1.16 10.92
CA ALA A 184 8.17 1.80 11.26
C ALA A 184 7.00 1.25 10.41
N TYR A 185 7.17 1.12 9.10
CA TYR A 185 6.16 0.49 8.24
C TYR A 185 5.91 -0.99 8.59
N ASP A 186 6.98 -1.77 8.75
CA ASP A 186 6.89 -3.19 9.10
C ASP A 186 6.13 -3.38 10.42
N ARG A 187 6.37 -2.53 11.42
CA ARG A 187 5.68 -2.55 12.71
C ARG A 187 4.21 -2.15 12.58
N ALA A 188 3.90 -1.10 11.82
CA ALA A 188 2.52 -0.73 11.55
C ALA A 188 1.73 -1.86 10.86
N PHE A 189 2.30 -2.50 9.85
CA PHE A 189 1.66 -3.63 9.18
C PHE A 189 1.52 -4.84 10.09
N TYR A 190 2.53 -5.14 10.91
CA TYR A 190 2.45 -6.20 11.90
C TYR A 190 1.33 -5.97 12.93
N MET A 191 1.17 -4.73 13.43
CA MET A 191 0.09 -4.43 14.37
C MET A 191 -1.28 -4.47 13.69
N ALA A 192 -1.38 -3.99 12.45
CA ALA A 192 -2.59 -4.10 11.64
C ALA A 192 -3.01 -5.56 11.43
N ASP A 193 -2.04 -6.46 11.28
CA ASP A 193 -2.23 -7.90 11.22
C ASP A 193 -2.90 -8.44 12.50
N LEU A 194 -2.34 -8.08 13.67
CA LEU A 194 -2.84 -8.51 14.98
C LEU A 194 -4.25 -7.99 15.27
N GLU A 195 -4.55 -6.77 14.84
CA GLU A 195 -5.87 -6.14 14.98
C GLU A 195 -6.87 -6.56 13.89
N ASN A 196 -6.51 -7.51 13.01
CA ASN A 196 -7.34 -7.99 11.90
C ASN A 196 -7.90 -6.87 11.01
N VAL A 197 -7.06 -5.86 10.74
CA VAL A 197 -7.41 -4.73 9.89
C VAL A 197 -7.49 -5.19 8.43
N GLY A 198 -8.66 -5.08 7.81
CA GLY A 198 -8.86 -5.45 6.41
C GLY A 198 -8.40 -4.37 5.42
N THR A 199 -8.55 -3.09 5.78
CA THR A 199 -8.19 -1.96 4.93
C THR A 199 -7.36 -0.91 5.66
N ILE A 200 -6.26 -0.47 5.05
CA ILE A 200 -5.33 0.47 5.67
C ILE A 200 -4.95 1.60 4.72
N ALA A 201 -4.99 2.84 5.20
CA ALA A 201 -4.45 3.98 4.47
C ALA A 201 -3.01 4.26 4.93
N CYS A 202 -2.11 4.34 3.96
CA CYS A 202 -0.67 4.45 4.14
C CYS A 202 -0.19 5.77 3.50
N PRO A 203 0.25 6.77 4.28
CA PRO A 203 0.87 7.96 3.73
C PRO A 203 2.33 7.69 3.35
N VAL A 204 2.96 8.63 2.65
CA VAL A 204 4.41 8.66 2.46
C VAL A 204 5.06 9.29 3.70
N LEU A 205 5.58 8.46 4.61
CA LEU A 205 6.26 8.90 5.82
C LEU A 205 7.65 9.52 5.55
N SER A 206 8.03 10.54 6.32
CA SER A 206 9.30 11.29 6.28
C SER A 206 9.67 12.00 4.97
N GLY A 207 9.03 11.68 3.85
CA GLY A 207 9.42 12.15 2.53
C GLY A 207 9.25 13.66 2.35
N VAL A 208 10.36 14.37 2.18
CA VAL A 208 10.35 15.82 1.91
C VAL A 208 10.55 16.07 0.41
N SER A 209 9.57 16.76 -0.20
CA SER A 209 9.63 17.15 -1.61
C SER A 209 10.67 18.23 -1.90
N TYR A 210 10.78 19.23 -1.04
CA TYR A 210 11.65 20.40 -1.23
C TYR A 210 12.45 20.64 0.05
N PRO A 211 13.69 20.14 0.16
CA PRO A 211 14.51 20.35 1.34
C PRO A 211 14.89 21.83 1.46
N LEU A 212 14.86 22.35 2.69
CA LEU A 212 15.38 23.68 2.99
C LEU A 212 16.88 23.58 3.34
N PRO A 213 17.70 24.55 2.92
CA PRO A 213 19.12 24.56 3.27
C PRO A 213 19.36 24.52 4.78
N GLY A 214 20.25 23.64 5.23
CA GLY A 214 20.63 23.52 6.65
C GLY A 214 19.61 22.79 7.52
N GLN A 215 18.55 22.20 6.93
CA GLN A 215 17.62 21.35 7.64
C GLN A 215 17.84 19.88 7.31
N ASP A 216 17.63 19.04 8.32
CA ASP A 216 17.62 17.59 8.18
C ASP A 216 16.37 17.17 7.39
N TYR A 217 16.54 16.29 6.41
CA TYR A 217 15.43 15.80 5.60
C TYR A 217 15.65 14.34 5.15
N TYR A 218 14.54 13.66 4.87
CA TYR A 218 14.53 12.40 4.15
C TYR A 218 14.12 12.66 2.70
N PRO A 219 14.95 12.31 1.69
CA PRO A 219 14.61 12.51 0.28
C PRO A 219 13.32 11.77 -0.10
N LEU A 220 12.36 12.47 -0.72
CA LEU A 220 11.06 11.89 -1.12
C LEU A 220 11.20 10.56 -1.88
N ILE A 221 12.09 10.51 -2.89
CA ILE A 221 12.28 9.30 -3.71
C ILE A 221 12.72 8.12 -2.83
N GLY A 222 13.71 8.33 -1.96
CA GLY A 222 14.17 7.29 -1.03
C GLY A 222 13.07 6.81 -0.09
N ALA A 223 12.23 7.73 0.42
CA ALA A 223 11.11 7.38 1.30
C ALA A 223 10.06 6.52 0.59
N VAL A 224 9.72 6.87 -0.67
CA VAL A 224 8.78 6.10 -1.49
C VAL A 224 9.31 4.71 -1.80
N HIS A 225 10.61 4.55 -2.07
CA HIS A 225 11.22 3.23 -2.25
C HIS A 225 11.09 2.35 -1.01
N VAL A 226 11.35 2.90 0.19
CA VAL A 226 11.19 2.16 1.45
C VAL A 226 9.74 1.78 1.69
N MET A 227 8.80 2.71 1.47
CA MET A 227 7.37 2.45 1.59
C MET A 227 6.92 1.33 0.64
N LEU A 228 7.19 1.45 -0.66
CA LEU A 228 6.76 0.46 -1.66
C LEU A 228 7.41 -0.91 -1.42
N SER A 229 8.68 -0.94 -1.00
CA SER A 229 9.35 -2.18 -0.61
C SER A 229 8.69 -2.84 0.59
N SER A 230 8.29 -2.06 1.60
CA SER A 230 7.64 -2.57 2.82
C SER A 230 6.23 -3.09 2.51
N VAL A 231 5.44 -2.34 1.72
CA VAL A 231 4.11 -2.78 1.26
C VAL A 231 4.23 -4.08 0.45
N ARG A 232 5.17 -4.15 -0.49
CA ARG A 232 5.40 -5.34 -1.30
C ARG A 232 5.77 -6.54 -0.44
N GLN A 233 6.72 -6.37 0.48
CA GLN A 233 7.14 -7.43 1.38
C GLN A 233 5.99 -7.89 2.28
N GLN A 234 5.12 -6.99 2.72
CA GLN A 234 3.97 -7.33 3.54
C GLN A 234 3.01 -8.26 2.78
N PHE A 235 2.71 -7.98 1.51
CA PHE A 235 1.86 -8.86 0.70
C PHE A 235 2.51 -10.22 0.41
N GLU A 236 3.84 -10.28 0.29
CA GLU A 236 4.57 -11.54 0.06
C GLU A 236 4.71 -12.39 1.34
N LYS A 237 4.81 -11.76 2.52
CA LYS A 237 4.90 -12.43 3.82
C LYS A 237 3.56 -12.91 4.35
N ALA A 238 2.53 -12.08 4.20
CA ALA A 238 1.21 -12.40 4.74
C ALA A 238 0.71 -13.68 4.08
N LYS A 239 0.13 -14.58 4.87
CA LYS A 239 -0.78 -15.60 4.30
C LYS A 239 -1.76 -14.81 3.45
N ALA A 240 -1.90 -15.18 2.18
CA ALA A 240 -2.21 -14.30 1.04
C ALA A 240 -3.51 -13.43 1.10
N HIS A 241 -4.15 -13.19 2.24
CA HIS A 241 -5.51 -12.67 2.38
C HIS A 241 -5.75 -11.73 3.59
N GLN A 242 -4.73 -11.23 4.30
CA GLN A 242 -5.00 -10.42 5.50
C GLN A 242 -5.48 -9.00 5.17
N PHE A 243 -4.81 -8.33 4.23
CA PHE A 243 -5.26 -7.05 3.71
C PHE A 243 -6.12 -7.25 2.47
N ASN A 244 -7.33 -6.71 2.52
CA ASN A 244 -8.21 -6.55 1.36
C ASN A 244 -7.71 -5.43 0.46
N LEU A 245 -7.28 -4.31 1.06
CA LEU A 245 -6.80 -3.14 0.33
C LEU A 245 -5.82 -2.30 1.15
N VAL A 246 -4.67 -2.00 0.55
CA VAL A 246 -3.77 -0.93 0.99
C VAL A 246 -4.01 0.29 0.10
N VAL A 247 -4.33 1.43 0.71
CA VAL A 247 -4.50 2.70 0.00
C VAL A 247 -3.28 3.58 0.26
N ILE A 248 -2.43 3.77 -0.73
CA ILE A 248 -1.33 4.73 -0.66
C ILE A 248 -1.91 6.13 -0.86
N VAL A 249 -1.86 6.96 0.18
CA VAL A 249 -2.41 8.32 0.15
C VAL A 249 -1.27 9.33 0.01
N CYS A 250 -1.20 9.96 -1.15
CA CYS A 250 -0.24 11.02 -1.46
C CYS A 250 -0.83 12.37 -1.05
N ALA A 251 -0.07 13.18 -0.32
CA ALA A 251 -0.51 14.50 0.13
C ALA A 251 -0.58 15.51 -1.03
N ASN A 252 0.28 15.34 -2.04
CA ASN A 252 0.42 16.27 -3.16
C ASN A 252 0.71 15.56 -4.49
N ASP A 253 0.66 16.32 -5.59
CA ASP A 253 0.90 15.81 -6.96
C ASP A 253 2.31 15.22 -7.11
N ARG A 254 3.30 15.78 -6.41
CA ARG A 254 4.68 15.37 -6.54
C ARG A 254 4.91 13.98 -5.95
N GLU A 255 4.39 13.71 -4.75
CA GLU A 255 4.34 12.38 -4.17
C GLU A 255 3.63 11.39 -5.09
N LYS A 256 2.44 11.76 -5.57
CA LYS A 256 1.66 10.92 -6.50
C LYS A 256 2.45 10.58 -7.76
N ASN A 257 3.17 11.54 -8.33
CA ASN A 257 3.98 11.32 -9.52
C ASN A 257 5.15 10.36 -9.24
N VAL A 258 5.89 10.56 -8.14
CA VAL A 258 7.01 9.68 -7.74
C VAL A 258 6.52 8.26 -7.44
N VAL A 259 5.42 8.13 -6.68
CA VAL A 259 4.78 6.83 -6.43
C VAL A 259 4.42 6.18 -7.76
N ASN A 260 3.66 6.85 -8.62
CA ASN A 260 3.25 6.29 -9.92
C ASN A 260 4.39 5.86 -10.83
N GLU A 261 5.52 6.58 -10.80
CA GLU A 261 6.73 6.27 -11.56
C GLU A 261 7.45 5.01 -11.06
N LEU A 262 7.46 4.82 -9.73
CA LEU A 262 8.12 3.71 -9.04
C LEU A 262 7.21 2.48 -8.85
N MET A 263 5.90 2.61 -8.94
CA MET A 263 4.96 1.51 -8.72
C MET A 263 5.23 0.32 -9.64
N GLU A 264 5.52 0.54 -10.93
CA GLU A 264 5.85 -0.53 -11.89
C GLU A 264 7.11 -1.32 -11.51
N LEU A 265 8.02 -0.73 -10.72
CA LEU A 265 9.23 -1.38 -10.26
C LEU A 265 8.97 -2.41 -9.16
N TYR A 266 7.99 -2.13 -8.28
CA TYR A 266 7.65 -2.97 -7.13
C TYR A 266 6.43 -3.86 -7.37
N PHE A 267 5.53 -3.40 -8.23
CA PHE A 267 4.26 -4.02 -8.59
C PHE A 267 4.15 -4.12 -10.12
N PRO A 268 5.07 -4.87 -10.77
CA PRO A 268 5.04 -5.02 -12.21
C PRO A 268 3.76 -5.71 -12.66
N HIS A 269 3.30 -5.32 -13.85
CA HIS A 269 2.17 -5.93 -14.53
C HIS A 269 2.67 -6.97 -15.52
N ASP A 270 1.99 -8.11 -15.55
CA ASP A 270 2.28 -9.21 -16.46
C ASP A 270 1.07 -9.42 -17.37
N PRO A 271 1.16 -8.99 -18.64
CA PRO A 271 0.06 -9.10 -19.59
C PRO A 271 -0.16 -10.53 -20.07
N GLU A 272 0.83 -11.42 -19.96
CA GLU A 272 0.73 -12.80 -20.46
C GLU A 272 -0.07 -13.70 -19.50
N ASN A 273 -0.02 -13.39 -18.21
CA ASN A 273 -0.70 -14.12 -17.14
C ASN A 273 -1.90 -13.36 -16.55
N GLU A 274 -2.44 -12.37 -17.29
CA GLU A 274 -3.65 -11.67 -16.87
C GLU A 274 -4.88 -12.56 -17.12
N LEU A 275 -5.56 -12.96 -16.04
CA LEU A 275 -6.87 -13.60 -16.15
C LEU A 275 -7.89 -12.55 -16.58
N GLU A 276 -8.75 -12.88 -17.55
CA GLU A 276 -9.87 -12.04 -17.94
C GLU A 276 -10.76 -11.81 -16.71
N ASP A 277 -10.82 -10.56 -16.25
CA ASP A 277 -11.65 -10.18 -15.13
C ASP A 277 -13.07 -9.93 -15.66
N GLU A 278 -13.90 -10.99 -15.64
CA GLU A 278 -15.29 -10.98 -16.12
C GLU A 278 -16.18 -9.93 -15.42
N LEU A 279 -15.70 -9.33 -14.33
CA LEU A 279 -16.44 -8.40 -13.47
C LEU A 279 -16.02 -6.93 -13.63
N ILE A 280 -15.12 -6.62 -14.57
CA ILE A 280 -14.92 -5.24 -15.00
C ILE A 280 -16.14 -4.88 -15.86
N GLU A 281 -17.15 -4.25 -15.24
CA GLU A 281 -18.15 -3.50 -16.00
C GLU A 281 -17.38 -2.55 -16.92
N GLU A 282 -17.46 -2.76 -18.23
CA GLU A 282 -16.85 -1.87 -19.21
C GLU A 282 -17.33 -0.45 -18.89
N VAL A 283 -16.45 0.35 -18.29
CA VAL A 283 -16.70 1.77 -18.12
C VAL A 283 -16.68 2.32 -19.52
N LYS A 284 -17.87 2.42 -20.14
CA LYS A 284 -18.06 3.09 -21.42
C LYS A 284 -17.63 4.52 -21.21
N VAL A 285 -16.37 4.81 -21.52
CA VAL A 285 -15.86 6.16 -21.59
C VAL A 285 -16.62 6.80 -22.75
N GLU A 286 -17.70 7.52 -22.43
CA GLU A 286 -18.38 8.34 -23.43
C GLU A 286 -17.33 9.29 -24.00
N GLU A 287 -16.95 9.07 -25.25
CA GLU A 287 -16.05 9.94 -25.98
C GLU A 287 -16.65 11.34 -25.96
N VAL A 288 -16.05 12.24 -25.17
CA VAL A 288 -16.43 13.64 -25.14
C VAL A 288 -16.17 14.18 -26.54
N LYS A 289 -17.23 14.30 -27.34
CA LYS A 289 -17.19 14.96 -28.65
C LYS A 289 -16.79 16.40 -28.43
N VAL A 290 -15.50 16.69 -28.57
CA VAL A 290 -14.98 18.05 -28.58
C VAL A 290 -15.53 18.71 -29.84
N GLU A 291 -16.62 19.46 -29.69
CA GLU A 291 -17.15 20.33 -30.73
C GLU A 291 -16.07 21.33 -31.12
N LYS A 292 -15.41 21.07 -32.25
CA LYS A 292 -14.53 22.03 -32.91
C LYS A 292 -15.36 23.24 -33.32
N LYS A 293 -15.39 24.27 -32.48
CA LYS A 293 -15.91 25.60 -32.85
C LYS A 293 -15.08 26.12 -34.02
N ALA A 294 -15.64 26.03 -35.22
CA ALA A 294 -15.09 26.62 -36.43
C ALA A 294 -14.94 28.14 -36.24
N LYS A 295 -13.70 28.62 -36.19
CA LYS A 295 -13.37 30.05 -36.33
C LYS A 295 -13.73 30.49 -37.74
N LYS A 296 -14.91 31.11 -37.92
CA LYS A 296 -15.23 31.89 -39.11
C LYS A 296 -14.36 33.15 -39.14
N GLY A 297 -13.35 33.15 -40.00
CA GLY A 297 -12.61 34.36 -40.36
C GLY A 297 -13.53 35.37 -41.03
N LYS A 298 -13.63 36.58 -40.46
CA LYS A 298 -14.16 37.76 -41.15
C LYS A 298 -12.98 38.50 -41.78
N SER A 299 -12.84 38.35 -43.08
CA SER A 299 -12.15 39.30 -43.96
C SER A 299 -13.14 40.39 -44.38
N LYS A 300 -12.81 41.65 -44.11
CA LYS A 300 -13.26 42.86 -44.81
C LYS A 300 -12.05 43.80 -44.79
N LYS A 301 -11.39 44.01 -45.93
CA LYS A 301 -11.65 45.04 -46.96
C LYS A 301 -11.40 46.44 -46.43
#